data_AF-A0A928HBC3-F1
#
_entry.id   AF-A0A928HBC3-F1
#
_cell.length_a   1.000
_cell.length_b   1.000
_cell.length_c   1.000
_cell.angle_alpha   90.00
_cell.angle_beta   90.00
_cell.angle_gamma   90.00
#
_symmetry.space_group_name_H-M   'P 1'
#
loop_
_entity.id
_entity.type
_entity.pdbx_description
1 polymer ?
#
loop_
_entity_poly.entity_id
_entity_poly.type
_entity_poly.pdbx_seq_one_letter_code
_entity_poly.pdbx_strand_id
1 'polypeptide(L)'
;MKNITYTMAFWLLRIWLATRAIGTGLTKFMGKQEMAVDNPAFKEEVAKFVKDGLTQAEAIDAAKATGIAEKVNQMVDVLSFSNYHGLPAKGPMTVETFCASPLMPSFAVEPYAFVLGFALVGLGLTTLLGICTRISLFLMGLLYVSLTYGFIILEPSMGPAAAAGIAYLGVHMVLIVGALMLADYNKFELLPCKKFCGKCCCKE
;
A
#
# COMPACT_ATOMS: atom_id res chain seq x y z
N MET A 1 -27.61 21.15 7.92
CA MET A 1 -27.30 19.70 8.03
C MET A 1 -26.89 19.05 6.71
N LYS A 2 -27.57 19.25 5.57
CA LYS A 2 -27.24 18.57 4.29
C LYS A 2 -25.75 18.62 3.88
N ASN A 3 -25.07 19.75 4.09
CA ASN A 3 -23.65 19.91 3.73
C ASN A 3 -22.67 19.11 4.59
N ILE A 4 -23.01 18.69 5.82
CA ILE A 4 -22.07 17.92 6.66
C ILE A 4 -22.03 16.45 6.24
N THR A 5 -23.17 15.88 5.86
CA THR A 5 -23.29 14.49 5.38
C THR A 5 -22.44 14.26 4.14
N TYR A 6 -22.52 15.15 3.15
CA TYR A 6 -21.70 15.05 1.94
C TYR A 6 -20.22 15.24 2.21
N THR A 7 -19.84 16.16 3.11
CA THR A 7 -18.44 16.30 3.54
C THR A 7 -17.94 15.02 4.23
N MET A 8 -18.72 14.41 5.11
CA MET A 8 -18.34 13.14 5.76
C MET A 8 -18.23 11.98 4.77
N ALA A 9 -19.19 11.86 3.84
CA ALA A 9 -19.15 10.84 2.79
C ALA A 9 -17.90 10.99 1.90
N PHE A 10 -17.56 12.22 1.52
CA PHE A 10 -16.34 12.50 0.77
C PHE A 10 -15.08 12.08 1.55
N TRP A 11 -15.03 12.39 2.85
CA TRP A 11 -13.89 12.03 3.70
C TRP A 11 -13.69 10.53 3.84
N LEU A 12 -14.78 9.77 3.98
CA LEU A 12 -14.70 8.30 4.01
C LEU A 12 -14.10 7.76 2.72
N LEU A 13 -14.58 8.23 1.57
CA LEU A 13 -14.04 7.84 0.26
C LEU A 13 -12.57 8.24 0.12
N ARG A 14 -12.22 9.46 0.52
CA ARG A 14 -10.85 9.99 0.44
C ARG A 14 -9.87 9.18 1.29
N ILE A 15 -10.22 8.94 2.55
CA ILE A 15 -9.36 8.17 3.48
C ILE A 15 -9.24 6.72 2.99
N TRP A 16 -10.34 6.11 2.56
CA TRP A 16 -10.32 4.75 2.03
C TRP A 16 -9.39 4.61 0.83
N LEU A 17 -9.60 5.45 -0.21
CA LEU A 17 -8.83 5.42 -1.44
C LEU A 17 -7.34 5.70 -1.19
N ALA A 18 -7.05 6.71 -0.37
CA ALA A 18 -5.68 7.08 -0.06
C ALA A 18 -4.94 6.02 0.77
N THR A 19 -5.56 5.53 1.86
CA THR A 19 -4.93 4.54 2.74
C THR A 19 -4.64 3.25 1.99
N ARG A 20 -5.56 2.83 1.11
CA ARG A 20 -5.37 1.64 0.29
C ARG A 20 -4.21 1.82 -0.68
N ALA A 21 -4.15 2.93 -1.41
CA ALA A 21 -3.08 3.21 -2.37
C ALA A 21 -1.71 3.35 -1.70
N ILE A 22 -1.65 4.03 -0.55
CA ILE A 22 -0.41 4.12 0.24
C ILE A 22 0.00 2.72 0.71
N GLY A 23 -0.93 1.94 1.29
CA GLY A 23 -0.64 0.59 1.77
C GLY A 23 -0.10 -0.32 0.65
N THR A 24 -0.74 -0.34 -0.52
CA THR A 24 -0.26 -1.14 -1.66
C THR A 24 1.04 -0.62 -2.26
N GLY A 25 1.30 0.69 -2.20
CA GLY A 25 2.57 1.26 -2.61
C GLY A 25 3.69 0.90 -1.64
N LEU A 26 3.44 0.95 -0.33
CA LEU A 26 4.42 0.62 0.72
C LEU A 26 4.85 -0.84 0.69
N THR A 27 3.98 -1.77 0.29
CA THR A 27 4.40 -3.18 0.13
C THR A 27 5.50 -3.36 -0.91
N LYS A 28 5.71 -2.40 -1.82
CA LYS A 28 6.81 -2.40 -2.80
C LYS A 28 8.15 -1.97 -2.21
N PHE A 29 8.15 -1.40 -1.01
CA PHE A 29 9.35 -0.99 -0.27
C PHE A 29 9.67 -1.94 0.90
N MET A 30 8.91 -3.04 1.04
CA MET A 30 9.16 -4.07 2.03
C MET A 30 10.29 -4.99 1.55
N GLY A 31 11.32 -5.19 2.38
CA GLY A 31 12.37 -6.17 2.14
C GLY A 31 12.63 -7.01 3.37
N LYS A 32 13.21 -8.19 3.18
CA LYS A 32 13.61 -9.06 4.30
C LYS A 32 15.01 -8.69 4.73
N GLN A 33 15.18 -8.30 5.99
CA GLN A 33 16.49 -8.11 6.60
C GLN A 33 16.64 -9.05 7.79
N GLU A 34 17.79 -9.69 7.90
CA GLU A 34 18.15 -10.44 9.10
C GLU A 34 18.39 -9.44 10.23
N MET A 35 17.51 -9.45 11.22
CA MET A 35 17.67 -8.67 12.43
C MET A 35 17.67 -9.61 13.63
N ALA A 36 18.53 -9.29 14.60
CA ALA A 36 18.51 -9.93 15.91
C ALA A 36 17.28 -9.44 16.68
N VAL A 37 16.17 -10.17 16.59
CA VAL A 37 14.92 -9.90 17.27
C VAL A 37 14.91 -10.63 18.61
N ASP A 38 14.33 -10.01 19.63
CA ASP A 38 14.15 -10.67 20.93
C ASP A 38 13.40 -11.99 20.76
N ASN A 39 13.97 -13.06 21.31
CA ASN A 39 13.39 -14.38 21.18
C ASN A 39 12.07 -14.48 21.95
N PRO A 40 10.92 -14.78 21.31
CA PRO A 40 9.67 -14.96 22.02
C PRO A 40 9.74 -16.11 23.04
N ALA A 41 10.49 -17.17 22.74
CA ALA A 41 10.71 -18.28 23.67
C ALA A 41 11.52 -17.85 24.91
N PHE A 42 12.44 -16.88 24.76
CA PHE A 42 13.17 -16.32 25.89
C PHE A 42 12.24 -15.47 26.77
N LYS A 43 11.36 -14.66 26.16
CA LYS A 43 10.35 -13.88 26.91
C LYS A 43 9.35 -14.74 27.66
N GLU A 44 8.92 -15.86 27.06
CA GLU A 44 8.04 -16.83 27.69
C GLU A 44 8.72 -17.53 28.88
N GLU A 45 10.00 -17.87 28.76
CA GLU A 45 10.74 -18.52 29.82
C GLU A 45 11.01 -17.57 31.00
N VAL A 46 11.38 -16.31 30.72
CA VAL A 46 11.46 -15.26 31.76
C VAL A 46 10.11 -15.09 32.47
N ALA A 47 8.99 -15.13 31.74
CA ALA A 47 7.66 -15.01 32.33
C ALA A 47 7.27 -16.20 33.22
N LYS A 48 7.79 -17.41 32.97
CA LYS A 48 7.61 -18.56 33.87
C LYS A 48 8.40 -18.36 35.17
N PHE A 49 9.68 -18.00 35.09
CA PHE A 49 10.49 -17.77 36.28
C PHE A 49 9.97 -16.61 37.15
N VAL A 50 9.40 -15.56 36.53
CA VAL A 50 8.72 -14.49 37.28
C VAL A 50 7.43 -15.01 37.97
N LYS A 51 6.68 -15.92 37.34
CA LYS A 51 5.51 -16.56 37.97
C LYS A 51 5.89 -17.51 39.10
N ASP A 52 7.07 -18.10 39.04
CA ASP A 52 7.63 -18.96 40.09
C ASP A 52 8.20 -18.15 41.28
N GLY A 53 8.08 -16.83 41.25
CA GLY A 53 8.37 -15.94 42.38
C GLY A 53 9.78 -15.32 42.35
N LEU A 54 10.55 -15.50 41.28
CA LEU A 54 11.85 -14.84 41.12
C LEU A 54 11.67 -13.36 40.74
N THR A 55 12.62 -12.52 41.15
CA THR A 55 12.66 -11.14 40.67
C THR A 55 12.98 -11.11 39.17
N GLN A 56 12.58 -10.03 38.49
CA GLN A 56 12.75 -9.92 37.04
C GLN A 56 14.21 -10.07 36.59
N ALA A 57 15.18 -9.64 37.41
CA ALA A 57 16.60 -9.79 37.12
C ALA A 57 17.06 -11.26 37.23
N GLU A 58 16.66 -11.96 38.29
CA GLU A 58 17.01 -13.37 38.51
C GLU A 58 16.33 -14.30 37.48
N ALA A 59 15.11 -13.96 37.06
CA ALA A 59 14.39 -14.67 36.01
C ALA A 59 15.08 -14.57 34.64
N ILE A 60 15.74 -13.44 34.35
CA ILE A 60 16.53 -13.25 33.12
C ILE A 60 17.79 -14.11 33.15
N ASP A 61 18.49 -14.17 34.29
CA ASP A 61 19.70 -14.99 34.44
C ASP A 61 19.37 -16.49 34.42
N ALA A 62 18.26 -16.90 35.05
CA ALA A 62 17.75 -18.28 34.97
C ALA A 62 17.34 -18.66 33.53
N ALA A 63 16.66 -17.77 32.80
CA ALA A 63 16.31 -17.99 31.40
C ALA A 63 17.53 -18.00 30.46
N LYS A 64 18.63 -17.34 30.79
CA LYS A 64 19.91 -17.46 30.05
C LYS A 64 20.56 -18.82 30.29
N ALA A 65 20.44 -19.37 31.50
CA ALA A 65 21.00 -20.66 31.86
C ALA A 65 20.31 -21.85 31.17
N THR A 66 19.08 -21.70 30.67
CA THR A 66 18.38 -22.74 29.89
C THR A 66 18.92 -22.90 28.45
N GLY A 67 19.89 -22.07 28.04
CA GLY A 67 20.50 -22.12 26.72
C GLY A 67 19.67 -21.48 25.61
N ILE A 68 18.57 -20.80 25.96
CA ILE A 68 17.75 -20.05 25.00
C ILE A 68 18.40 -18.69 24.74
N ALA A 69 18.78 -18.43 23.49
CA ALA A 69 19.37 -17.15 23.10
C ALA A 69 18.36 -16.00 23.29
N GLU A 70 18.80 -14.91 23.92
CA GLU A 70 18.03 -13.68 24.17
C GLU A 70 17.56 -13.03 22.86
N LYS A 71 18.38 -13.14 21.80
CA LYS A 71 18.05 -12.67 20.45
C LYS A 71 18.21 -13.79 19.43
N VAL A 72 17.25 -13.90 18.52
CA VAL A 72 17.31 -14.81 17.36
C VAL A 72 17.41 -13.96 16.10
N ASN A 73 18.26 -14.38 15.17
CA ASN A 73 18.27 -13.79 13.84
C ASN A 73 17.01 -14.25 13.11
N GLN A 74 16.07 -13.33 12.93
CA GLN A 74 14.86 -13.56 12.17
C GLN A 74 14.84 -12.63 10.96
N MET A 75 14.30 -13.13 9.86
CA MET A 75 14.01 -12.32 8.68
C MET A 75 12.81 -11.44 9.01
N VAL A 76 13.06 -10.16 9.31
CA VAL A 76 12.01 -9.17 9.56
C VAL A 76 11.72 -8.41 8.27
N ASP A 77 10.44 -8.16 8.01
CA ASP A 77 10.03 -7.28 6.92
C ASP A 77 10.32 -5.83 7.33
N VAL A 78 11.35 -5.25 6.72
CA VAL A 78 11.79 -3.86 6.96
C VAL A 78 11.37 -2.99 5.78
N LEU A 79 10.78 -1.85 6.09
CA LEU A 79 10.44 -0.83 5.11
C LEU A 79 11.67 0.05 4.85
N SER A 80 12.23 -0.02 3.64
CA SER A 80 13.38 0.80 3.25
C SER A 80 13.34 1.17 1.77
N PHE A 81 13.80 2.37 1.43
CA PHE A 81 13.99 2.79 0.03
C PHE A 81 15.00 1.92 -0.71
N SER A 82 15.97 1.32 0.01
CA SER A 82 16.95 0.40 -0.56
C SER A 82 16.34 -0.93 -1.05
N ASN A 83 15.16 -1.27 -0.54
CA ASN A 83 14.50 -2.55 -0.79
C ASN A 83 13.37 -2.40 -1.83
N TYR A 84 13.36 -1.29 -2.60
CA TYR A 84 12.31 -1.05 -3.58
C TYR A 84 12.32 -2.12 -4.68
N HIS A 85 11.19 -2.81 -4.82
CA HIS A 85 10.96 -3.75 -5.91
C HIS A 85 9.64 -3.42 -6.63
N GLY A 86 9.70 -3.14 -7.94
CA GLY A 86 8.49 -2.87 -8.72
C GLY A 86 7.59 -4.09 -8.87
N LEU A 87 8.17 -5.19 -9.36
CA LEU A 87 7.55 -6.50 -9.53
C LEU A 87 8.36 -7.57 -8.77
N PRO A 88 7.70 -8.58 -8.17
CA PRO A 88 8.40 -9.67 -7.50
C PRO A 88 9.28 -10.47 -8.46
N ALA A 89 10.42 -10.97 -7.96
CA ALA A 89 11.35 -11.79 -8.74
C ALA A 89 10.82 -13.21 -9.06
N LYS A 90 9.77 -13.66 -8.37
CA LYS A 90 9.15 -14.98 -8.54
C LYS A 90 7.63 -14.89 -8.51
N GLY A 91 6.99 -15.80 -9.23
CA GLY A 91 5.54 -15.94 -9.28
C GLY A 91 4.95 -15.41 -10.60
N PRO A 92 3.61 -15.33 -10.69
CA PRO A 92 2.94 -14.91 -11.92
C PRO A 92 3.17 -13.43 -12.28
N MET A 93 3.45 -12.56 -11.30
CA MET A 93 3.63 -11.11 -11.50
C MET A 93 5.07 -10.71 -11.78
N THR A 94 5.74 -11.35 -12.73
CA THR A 94 7.13 -11.05 -13.10
C THR A 94 7.21 -10.22 -14.38
N VAL A 95 8.35 -9.57 -14.60
CA VAL A 95 8.64 -8.85 -15.85
C VAL A 95 8.51 -9.80 -17.05
N GLU A 96 8.97 -11.04 -16.92
CA GLU A 96 8.89 -12.06 -17.97
C GLU A 96 7.46 -12.37 -18.38
N THR A 97 6.54 -12.55 -17.42
CA THR A 97 5.11 -12.81 -17.72
C THR A 97 4.48 -11.65 -18.49
N PHE A 98 4.81 -10.40 -18.11
CA PHE A 98 4.28 -9.23 -18.80
C PHE A 98 4.89 -9.05 -20.20
N CYS A 99 6.19 -9.28 -20.36
CA CYS A 99 6.88 -9.23 -21.66
C CYS A 99 6.42 -10.33 -22.62
N ALA A 100 5.93 -11.46 -22.12
CA ALA A 100 5.38 -12.54 -22.94
C ALA A 100 3.99 -12.20 -23.52
N SER A 101 3.32 -11.16 -23.01
CA SER A 101 1.98 -10.78 -23.47
C SER A 101 2.05 -9.83 -24.67
N PRO A 102 1.29 -10.08 -25.76
CA PRO A 102 1.24 -9.20 -26.92
C PRO A 102 0.60 -7.84 -26.63
N LEU A 103 -0.11 -7.69 -25.50
CA LEU A 103 -0.77 -6.44 -25.10
C LEU A 103 0.18 -5.44 -24.45
N MET A 104 1.38 -5.87 -24.02
CA MET A 104 2.32 -5.02 -23.30
C MET A 104 3.68 -5.00 -24.01
N PRO A 105 4.12 -3.84 -24.54
CA PRO A 105 5.42 -3.76 -25.16
C PRO A 105 6.51 -3.93 -24.08
N SER A 106 7.49 -4.79 -24.35
CA SER A 106 8.54 -5.16 -23.40
C SER A 106 9.31 -3.95 -22.85
N PHE A 107 9.54 -2.92 -23.67
CA PHE A 107 10.23 -1.70 -23.25
C PHE A 107 9.45 -0.88 -22.20
N ALA A 108 8.13 -1.05 -22.09
CA ALA A 108 7.28 -0.29 -21.17
C ALA A 108 7.11 -0.97 -19.80
N VAL A 109 7.43 -2.26 -19.68
CA VAL A 109 7.23 -3.05 -18.46
C VAL A 109 8.13 -2.57 -17.33
N GLU A 110 9.42 -2.39 -17.59
CA GLU A 110 10.40 -1.99 -16.58
C GLU A 110 10.18 -0.56 -16.05
N PRO A 111 9.98 0.48 -16.91
CA PRO A 111 9.67 1.81 -16.42
C PRO A 111 8.37 1.85 -15.63
N TYR A 112 7.34 1.12 -16.07
CA TYR A 112 6.08 1.04 -15.36
C TYR A 112 6.25 0.39 -13.98
N ALA A 113 6.96 -0.74 -13.90
CA ALA A 113 7.27 -1.41 -12.65
C ALA A 113 8.05 -0.49 -11.69
N PHE A 114 9.01 0.28 -12.20
CA PHE A 114 9.78 1.22 -11.40
C PHE A 114 8.92 2.38 -10.88
N VAL A 115 8.02 2.94 -11.69
CA VAL A 115 7.20 4.09 -11.28
C VAL A 115 6.01 3.70 -10.41
N LEU A 116 5.51 2.46 -10.53
CA LEU A 116 4.24 2.04 -9.92
C LEU A 116 4.15 2.27 -8.40
N GLY A 117 5.17 1.89 -7.63
CA GLY A 117 5.15 2.06 -6.17
C GLY A 117 5.17 3.52 -5.76
N PHE A 118 6.01 4.34 -6.41
CA PHE A 118 6.04 5.79 -6.17
C PHE A 118 4.75 6.47 -6.59
N ALA A 119 4.14 6.04 -7.70
CA ALA A 119 2.86 6.58 -8.16
C ALA A 119 1.73 6.25 -7.19
N LEU A 120 1.68 5.02 -6.65
CA LEU A 120 0.69 4.61 -5.64
C LEU A 120 0.82 5.40 -4.34
N VAL A 121 2.04 5.52 -3.79
CA VAL A 121 2.30 6.30 -2.56
C VAL A 121 2.05 7.78 -2.81
N GLY A 122 2.57 8.34 -3.90
CA GLY A 122 2.46 9.75 -4.24
C GLY A 122 1.02 10.18 -4.52
N LEU A 123 0.28 9.44 -5.35
CA LEU A 123 -1.14 9.72 -5.60
C LEU A 123 -2.00 9.47 -4.35
N GLY A 124 -1.65 8.47 -3.55
CA GLY A 124 -2.28 8.22 -2.25
C GLY A 124 -2.10 9.40 -1.29
N LEU A 125 -0.88 9.92 -1.15
CA LEU A 125 -0.57 11.08 -0.31
C LEU A 125 -1.22 12.36 -0.84
N THR A 126 -1.17 12.62 -2.15
CA THR A 126 -1.82 13.82 -2.71
C THR A 126 -3.34 13.78 -2.54
N THR A 127 -3.95 12.59 -2.64
CA THR A 127 -5.38 12.39 -2.35
C THR A 127 -5.68 12.55 -0.87
N LEU A 128 -4.82 12.03 0.03
CA LEU A 128 -4.99 12.15 1.48
C LEU A 128 -4.85 13.61 1.95
N LEU A 129 -3.87 14.33 1.44
CA LEU A 129 -3.58 15.73 1.76
C LEU A 129 -4.50 16.70 1.01
N GLY A 130 -5.17 16.24 -0.04
CA GLY A 130 -6.13 17.06 -0.80
C GLY A 130 -5.40 18.14 -1.59
N ILE A 131 -4.30 17.73 -2.22
CA ILE A 131 -3.53 18.57 -3.15
C ILE A 131 -4.15 18.34 -4.52
N CYS A 132 -4.78 19.37 -5.10
CA CYS A 132 -5.45 19.26 -6.41
C CYS A 132 -6.38 18.04 -6.52
N THR A 133 -7.26 17.85 -5.54
CA THR A 133 -8.03 16.61 -5.31
C THR A 133 -8.73 16.03 -6.55
N ARG A 134 -9.26 16.88 -7.45
CA ARG A 134 -9.88 16.42 -8.70
C ARG A 134 -8.87 15.76 -9.65
N ILE A 135 -7.71 16.37 -9.82
CA ILE A 135 -6.65 15.85 -10.69
C ILE A 135 -6.05 14.58 -10.06
N SER A 136 -5.77 14.61 -8.75
CA SER A 136 -5.26 13.43 -8.04
C SER A 136 -6.21 12.24 -8.11
N LEU A 137 -7.52 12.45 -7.92
CA LEU A 137 -8.52 11.40 -8.07
C LEU A 137 -8.62 10.88 -9.52
N PHE A 138 -8.54 11.76 -10.51
CA PHE A 138 -8.53 11.36 -11.91
C PHE A 138 -7.28 10.53 -12.27
N LEU A 139 -6.09 10.98 -11.85
CA LEU A 139 -4.83 10.24 -12.04
C LEU A 139 -4.83 8.92 -11.29
N MET A 140 -5.40 8.87 -10.08
CA MET A 140 -5.60 7.62 -9.34
C MET A 140 -6.52 6.66 -10.12
N GLY A 141 -7.60 7.19 -10.72
CA GLY A 141 -8.47 6.44 -11.60
C GLY A 141 -7.70 5.85 -12.79
N LEU A 142 -6.90 6.67 -13.49
CA LEU A 142 -6.08 6.21 -14.60
C LEU A 142 -5.09 5.11 -14.19
N LEU A 143 -4.48 5.23 -13.02
CA LEU A 143 -3.60 4.21 -12.45
C LEU A 143 -4.36 2.91 -12.17
N TYR A 144 -5.61 2.98 -11.70
CA TYR A 144 -6.42 1.78 -11.46
C TYR A 144 -6.89 1.13 -12.76
N VAL A 145 -7.15 1.91 -13.81
CA VAL A 145 -7.36 1.38 -15.17
C VAL A 145 -6.12 0.62 -15.65
N SER A 146 -4.92 1.20 -15.55
CA SER A 146 -3.69 0.52 -16.00
C SER A 146 -3.40 -0.75 -15.19
N LEU A 147 -3.66 -0.75 -13.88
CA LEU A 147 -3.57 -1.96 -13.04
C LEU A 147 -4.55 -3.04 -13.49
N THR A 148 -5.75 -2.66 -13.94
CA THR A 148 -6.77 -3.62 -14.41
C THR A 148 -6.27 -4.37 -15.65
N TYR A 149 -5.65 -3.67 -16.61
CA TYR A 149 -4.97 -4.30 -17.74
C TYR A 149 -3.87 -5.27 -17.28
N GLY A 150 -3.11 -4.91 -16.24
CA GLY A 150 -2.14 -5.82 -15.64
C GLY A 150 -2.76 -7.12 -15.14
N PHE A 151 -3.90 -7.06 -14.43
CA PHE A 151 -4.59 -8.27 -13.97
C PHE A 151 -5.22 -9.08 -15.10
N ILE A 152 -5.67 -8.44 -16.18
CA ILE A 152 -6.16 -9.14 -17.39
C ILE A 152 -5.02 -9.95 -18.02
N ILE A 153 -3.82 -9.38 -18.14
CA ILE A 153 -2.65 -10.11 -18.64
C ILE A 153 -2.29 -11.30 -17.74
N LEU A 154 -2.48 -11.15 -16.43
CA LEU A 154 -2.19 -12.19 -15.44
C LEU A 154 -3.29 -13.25 -15.32
N GLU A 155 -4.47 -13.06 -15.91
CA GLU A 155 -5.61 -13.98 -15.80
C GLU A 155 -5.25 -15.44 -16.11
N PRO A 156 -4.52 -15.76 -17.21
CA PRO A 156 -4.14 -17.14 -17.50
C PRO A 156 -3.21 -17.77 -16.45
N SER A 157 -2.43 -16.95 -15.74
CA SER A 157 -1.42 -17.40 -14.77
C SER A 157 -1.94 -17.45 -13.33
N MET A 158 -2.90 -16.60 -12.99
CA MET A 158 -3.46 -16.44 -11.64
C MET A 158 -4.88 -17.02 -11.49
N GLY A 159 -5.56 -17.31 -12.61
CA GLY A 159 -6.90 -17.89 -12.62
C GLY A 159 -7.91 -17.05 -11.80
N PRO A 160 -8.66 -17.66 -10.87
CA PRO A 160 -9.70 -16.97 -10.09
C PRO A 160 -9.19 -15.76 -9.29
N ALA A 161 -7.91 -15.75 -8.89
CA ALA A 161 -7.34 -14.65 -8.12
C ALA A 161 -7.21 -13.36 -8.94
N ALA A 162 -6.93 -13.46 -10.24
CA ALA A 162 -6.89 -12.29 -11.12
C ALA A 162 -8.30 -11.71 -11.34
N ALA A 163 -9.30 -12.57 -11.56
CA ALA A 163 -10.69 -12.14 -11.70
C ALA A 163 -11.20 -11.38 -10.46
N ALA A 164 -10.87 -11.86 -9.25
CA ALA A 164 -11.15 -11.15 -8.01
C ALA A 164 -10.43 -9.80 -7.96
N GLY A 165 -9.16 -9.74 -8.36
CA GLY A 165 -8.39 -8.50 -8.47
C GLY A 165 -9.04 -7.46 -9.39
N ILE A 166 -9.50 -7.89 -10.58
CA ILE A 166 -10.22 -7.05 -11.55
C ILE A 166 -11.52 -6.52 -10.93
N ALA A 167 -12.31 -7.38 -10.27
CA ALA A 167 -13.55 -6.98 -9.61
C ALA A 167 -13.30 -5.95 -8.49
N TYR A 168 -12.29 -6.17 -7.64
CA TYR A 168 -11.92 -5.22 -6.60
C TYR A 168 -11.49 -3.88 -7.17
N LEU A 169 -10.68 -3.85 -8.24
CA LEU A 169 -10.30 -2.61 -8.92
C LEU A 169 -11.53 -1.90 -9.53
N GLY A 170 -12.49 -2.65 -10.07
CA GLY A 170 -13.76 -2.12 -10.55
C GLY A 170 -14.56 -1.41 -9.46
N VAL A 171 -14.64 -1.99 -8.25
CA VAL A 171 -15.27 -1.31 -7.09
C VAL A 171 -14.55 0.00 -6.77
N HIS A 172 -13.22 0.00 -6.78
CA HIS A 172 -12.47 1.22 -6.53
C HIS A 172 -12.71 2.28 -7.59
N MET A 173 -12.89 1.90 -8.86
CA MET A 173 -13.26 2.83 -9.92
C MET A 173 -14.57 3.55 -9.59
N VAL A 174 -15.58 2.81 -9.14
CA VAL A 174 -16.87 3.39 -8.72
C VAL A 174 -16.68 4.33 -7.52
N LEU A 175 -15.85 3.95 -6.54
CA LEU A 175 -15.53 4.81 -5.40
C LEU A 175 -14.81 6.09 -5.80
N ILE A 176 -13.89 6.03 -6.78
CA ILE A 176 -13.19 7.19 -7.33
C ILE A 176 -14.17 8.12 -8.05
N VAL A 177 -15.08 7.59 -8.86
CA VAL A 177 -16.15 8.38 -9.50
C VAL A 177 -17.05 9.03 -8.45
N GLY A 178 -17.46 8.28 -7.42
CA GLY A 178 -18.22 8.82 -6.30
C GLY A 178 -17.48 9.94 -5.57
N ALA A 179 -16.17 9.78 -5.35
CA ALA A 179 -15.33 10.80 -4.75
C ALA A 179 -15.19 12.05 -5.65
N LEU A 180 -15.07 11.87 -6.98
CA LEU A 180 -15.04 12.97 -7.95
C LEU A 180 -16.36 13.76 -7.95
N MET A 181 -17.51 13.08 -7.87
CA MET A 181 -18.82 13.73 -7.76
C MET A 181 -18.99 14.50 -6.45
N LEU A 182 -18.42 13.99 -5.36
CA LEU A 182 -18.46 14.62 -4.03
C LEU A 182 -17.31 15.61 -3.78
N ALA A 183 -16.38 15.78 -4.73
CA ALA A 183 -15.20 16.63 -4.56
C ALA A 183 -15.55 18.09 -4.25
N ASP A 184 -16.73 18.56 -4.68
CA ASP A 184 -17.25 19.90 -4.38
C ASP A 184 -17.51 20.14 -2.88
N TYR A 185 -17.66 19.08 -2.10
CA TYR A 185 -17.92 19.16 -0.65
C TYR A 185 -16.66 19.04 0.21
N ASN A 186 -15.48 19.09 -0.41
CA ASN A 186 -14.21 18.98 0.28
C ASN A 186 -13.83 20.31 0.96
N LYS A 187 -13.98 20.35 2.29
CA LYS A 187 -13.73 21.57 3.09
C LYS A 187 -12.29 21.71 3.57
N PHE A 188 -11.48 20.65 3.48
CA PHE A 188 -10.09 20.64 3.94
C PHE A 188 -9.16 20.19 2.81
N GLU A 189 -8.82 21.14 1.95
CA GLU A 189 -7.80 20.99 0.91
C GLU A 189 -6.57 21.81 1.31
N LEU A 190 -5.41 21.16 1.33
CA LEU A 190 -4.14 21.87 1.56
C LEU A 190 -3.82 22.80 0.38
N LEU A 191 -4.10 22.37 -0.85
CA LEU A 191 -3.89 23.16 -2.06
C LEU A 191 -5.08 22.98 -3.03
N PRO A 192 -6.03 23.93 -3.03
CA PRO A 192 -7.16 23.88 -3.96
C PRO A 192 -6.69 24.12 -5.40
N CYS A 193 -7.24 23.35 -6.34
CA CYS A 193 -6.85 23.35 -7.76
C CYS A 193 -6.94 24.74 -8.44
N LYS A 194 -7.77 25.66 -7.89
CA LYS A 194 -7.98 27.02 -8.38
C LYS A 194 -6.69 27.86 -8.45
N LYS A 195 -5.65 27.50 -7.69
CA LYS A 195 -4.36 28.22 -7.69
C LYS A 195 -3.31 27.71 -8.70
N PHE A 196 -3.47 26.52 -9.28
CA PHE A 196 -2.41 25.90 -10.09
C PHE A 196 -2.81 25.60 -11.54
N CYS A 197 -4.09 25.37 -11.82
CA CYS A 197 -4.56 25.08 -13.18
C CYS A 197 -5.86 25.83 -13.47
N GLY A 198 -5.73 27.07 -13.96
CA GLY A 198 -6.83 28.02 -14.15
C GLY A 198 -7.87 27.68 -15.22
N LYS A 199 -7.84 26.47 -15.82
CA LYS A 199 -8.83 26.04 -16.84
C LYS A 199 -9.39 24.63 -16.66
N CYS A 200 -8.62 23.65 -16.16
CA CYS A 200 -9.11 22.27 -16.02
C CYS A 200 -9.98 22.01 -14.78
N CYS A 201 -10.03 22.95 -13.82
CA CYS A 201 -10.73 22.80 -12.55
C CYS A 201 -11.84 23.84 -12.32
N CYS A 202 -12.06 24.75 -13.28
CA CYS A 202 -13.19 25.66 -13.27
C CYS A 202 -14.39 24.94 -13.86
N LYS A 203 -15.39 24.65 -13.02
CA LYS A 203 -16.75 24.40 -13.48
C LYS A 203 -17.23 25.72 -14.10
N GLU A 204 -17.66 25.69 -15.36
CA GLU A 204 -18.62 26.70 -15.84
C GLU A 204 -19.90 26.63 -15.00
#